data_AF-A0A1G8UTN3-F1
#
_entry.id   AF-A0A1G8UTN3-F1
#
_cell.length_a   1.000
_cell.length_b   1.000
_cell.length_c   1.000
_cell.angle_alpha   90.00
_cell.angle_beta   90.00
_cell.angle_gamma   90.00
#
_symmetry.space_group_name_H-M   'P 1'
#
loop_
_entity.id
_entity.type
_entity.pdbx_description
1 polymer ?
#
loop_
_entity_poly.entity_id
_entity_poly.type
_entity_poly.pdbx_seq_one_letter_code
_entity_poly.pdbx_strand_id
1 'polypeptide(L)'
;MIHAATRSRLAVLVALVAIPVAYWAFAGRLSVPDDEHRAPGARAGLAQLFSGNEASLEERVGRLEESLARSAEIQSRLLDLVEELRQQLEGPDPAPPRTRQASLRDSQARAGNRSTRRRDFRDTQLERLVQAGINPDRAAFIMESQERFQYEHMKLSYAYRHMQDKSSPEARALREKLENYSHPRKMLEHELSAQEFELYLQATNDNREMEISDVVNGAPAADAGLRPGDRIISYNGERIFHMGDLRSQIYKVGPGENVAVEVLRRDSGNRETIYVPSGPLGIRG
;
A
#
# COMPACT_ATOMS: atom_id res chain seq x y z
N MET A 1 10.36 -72.35 4.02
CA MET A 1 10.03 -71.41 5.12
C MET A 1 9.71 -70.07 4.45
N ILE A 2 8.57 -69.77 3.82
CA ILE A 2 7.13 -69.98 4.07
C ILE A 2 6.65 -69.25 5.35
N HIS A 3 6.03 -68.10 5.10
CA HIS A 3 5.00 -67.36 5.86
C HIS A 3 5.44 -66.45 7.02
N ALA A 4 5.38 -65.12 6.79
CA ALA A 4 4.33 -64.26 7.34
C ALA A 4 4.66 -62.77 7.09
N ALA A 5 4.09 -62.19 6.03
CA ALA A 5 3.98 -60.75 5.88
C ALA A 5 2.65 -60.46 5.18
N THR A 6 1.57 -60.64 5.93
CA THR A 6 0.21 -60.37 5.48
C THR A 6 -0.35 -59.24 6.32
N ARG A 7 -0.83 -58.20 5.61
CA ARG A 7 -1.86 -57.22 6.01
C ARG A 7 -1.44 -56.07 6.94
N SER A 8 -1.30 -54.89 6.34
CA SER A 8 -2.01 -53.67 6.79
C SER A 8 -2.09 -52.60 5.69
N ARG A 9 -2.60 -52.97 4.51
CA ARG A 9 -3.21 -51.97 3.59
C ARG A 9 -4.66 -51.76 4.03
N LEU A 10 -4.86 -50.98 5.09
CA LEU A 10 -6.17 -50.48 5.53
C LEU A 10 -5.94 -49.43 6.63
N ALA A 11 -5.55 -48.23 6.22
CA ALA A 11 -5.50 -47.06 7.10
C ALA A 11 -5.64 -45.76 6.29
N VAL A 12 -6.57 -45.75 5.31
CA VAL A 12 -7.05 -44.51 4.67
C VAL A 12 -8.52 -44.71 4.28
N LEU A 13 -9.37 -44.82 5.28
CA LEU A 13 -10.81 -44.59 5.17
C LEU A 13 -11.35 -44.50 6.60
N VAL A 14 -12.18 -43.50 6.88
CA VAL A 14 -12.68 -43.08 8.20
C VAL A 14 -11.80 -42.05 8.93
N ALA A 15 -11.80 -40.82 8.43
CA ALA A 15 -11.52 -39.61 9.21
C ALA A 15 -12.12 -38.38 8.50
N LEU A 16 -13.45 -38.31 8.39
CA LEU A 16 -14.14 -37.11 7.92
C LEU A 16 -15.59 -37.00 8.45
N VAL A 17 -15.78 -37.20 9.76
CA VAL A 17 -16.98 -36.75 10.49
C VAL A 17 -16.60 -36.41 11.93
N ALA A 18 -16.27 -35.14 12.17
CA ALA A 18 -16.27 -34.46 13.48
C ALA A 18 -15.80 -33.01 13.25
N ILE A 19 -16.71 -32.04 13.13
CA ILE A 19 -17.02 -30.94 14.09
C ILE A 19 -17.75 -29.87 13.23
N PRO A 20 -18.79 -29.13 13.69
CA PRO A 20 -19.06 -28.73 15.07
C PRO A 20 -20.49 -28.95 15.59
N VAL A 21 -20.56 -29.50 16.79
CA VAL A 21 -21.54 -29.12 17.82
C VAL A 21 -20.99 -27.86 18.51
N ALA A 22 -21.88 -26.95 18.92
CA ALA A 22 -21.62 -25.69 19.65
C ALA A 22 -21.48 -24.42 18.79
N TYR A 23 -22.58 -24.05 18.12
CA TYR A 23 -22.88 -22.63 17.81
C TYR A 23 -24.37 -22.35 18.02
N TRP A 24 -24.86 -22.59 19.25
CA TRP A 24 -26.25 -22.25 19.64
C TRP A 24 -26.34 -21.61 21.03
N ALA A 25 -25.29 -20.91 21.48
CA ALA A 25 -25.29 -20.23 22.80
C ALA A 25 -24.82 -18.77 22.78
N PHE A 26 -24.82 -18.08 21.62
CA PHE A 26 -24.45 -16.66 21.56
C PHE A 26 -25.20 -15.86 20.47
N ALA A 27 -26.53 -15.91 20.48
CA ALA A 27 -27.36 -14.96 19.72
C ALA A 27 -28.67 -14.59 20.45
N GLY A 28 -28.67 -14.68 21.78
CA GLY A 28 -29.74 -14.11 22.60
C GLY A 28 -29.46 -12.64 22.91
N ARG A 29 -29.51 -11.74 21.90
CA ARG A 29 -29.81 -10.29 22.06
C ARG A 29 -29.66 -9.51 20.74
N LEU A 30 -30.56 -9.70 19.80
CA LEU A 30 -30.95 -8.62 18.89
C LEU A 30 -32.44 -8.75 18.64
N SER A 31 -33.20 -7.87 19.28
CA SER A 31 -34.64 -7.68 19.10
C SER A 31 -34.91 -7.31 17.64
N VAL A 32 -35.69 -8.13 16.95
CA VAL A 32 -36.29 -7.83 15.65
C VAL A 32 -37.81 -7.88 15.83
N PRO A 33 -38.59 -6.92 15.29
CA PRO A 33 -40.01 -6.77 15.60
C PRO A 33 -40.86 -7.87 14.96
N ASP A 34 -42.06 -8.07 15.52
CA ASP A 34 -43.11 -8.94 15.00
C ASP A 34 -43.43 -8.62 13.54
N ASP A 35 -43.22 -9.62 12.67
CA ASP A 35 -43.95 -9.75 11.41
C ASP A 35 -44.77 -11.04 11.50
N GLU A 36 -46.07 -10.85 11.75
CA GLU A 36 -47.09 -11.81 11.38
C GLU A 36 -46.88 -12.17 9.90
N HIS A 37 -46.84 -13.47 9.60
CA HIS A 37 -47.09 -14.14 8.30
C HIS A 37 -46.06 -15.27 8.05
N ARG A 38 -46.05 -16.25 8.96
CA ARG A 38 -45.42 -17.55 8.69
C ARG A 38 -46.46 -18.49 8.09
N ALA A 39 -46.30 -18.82 6.81
CA ALA A 39 -47.14 -19.76 6.08
C ALA A 39 -47.25 -21.12 6.82
N PRO A 40 -48.47 -21.59 7.15
CA PRO A 40 -48.67 -22.86 7.87
C PRO A 40 -48.55 -24.12 6.98
N GLY A 41 -48.22 -23.99 5.69
CA GLY A 41 -48.38 -25.08 4.71
C GLY A 41 -47.28 -26.16 4.69
N ALA A 42 -46.01 -25.82 4.97
CA ALA A 42 -44.91 -26.76 4.71
C ALA A 42 -44.81 -27.91 5.72
N ARG A 43 -45.27 -27.71 6.97
CA ARG A 43 -45.33 -28.77 7.99
C ARG A 43 -46.63 -29.58 7.93
N ALA A 44 -47.72 -29.00 7.43
CA ALA A 44 -49.00 -29.69 7.27
C ALA A 44 -48.96 -30.75 6.14
N GLY A 45 -48.31 -30.43 5.02
CA GLY A 45 -48.22 -31.35 3.86
C GLY A 45 -47.43 -32.63 4.14
N LEU A 46 -46.37 -32.56 4.95
CA LEU A 46 -45.58 -33.74 5.31
C LEU A 46 -46.28 -34.63 6.34
N ALA A 47 -47.10 -34.06 7.23
CA ALA A 47 -47.88 -34.84 8.20
C ALA A 47 -49.04 -35.60 7.55
N GLN A 48 -49.68 -35.03 6.52
CA GLN A 48 -50.76 -35.69 5.76
C GLN A 48 -50.29 -36.86 4.89
N LEU A 49 -49.00 -36.92 4.51
CA LEU A 49 -48.44 -38.05 3.74
C LEU A 49 -48.37 -39.35 4.56
N PHE A 50 -48.41 -39.27 5.90
CA PHE A 50 -48.22 -40.42 6.78
C PHE A 50 -49.42 -40.75 7.68
N SER A 51 -50.52 -39.99 7.61
CA SER A 51 -51.75 -40.29 8.37
C SER A 51 -52.87 -40.76 7.44
N GLY A 52 -53.09 -42.07 7.35
CA GLY A 52 -54.23 -42.65 6.64
C GLY A 52 -53.97 -44.08 6.17
N ASN A 53 -54.79 -44.99 6.68
CA ASN A 53 -54.74 -46.45 6.53
C ASN A 53 -55.16 -46.89 5.10
N GLU A 54 -54.51 -47.94 4.57
CA GLU A 54 -54.85 -48.72 3.36
C GLU A 54 -54.47 -48.23 1.94
N ALA A 55 -53.51 -47.34 1.75
CA ALA A 55 -52.89 -47.15 0.41
C ALA A 55 -51.63 -48.02 0.28
N SER A 56 -51.56 -48.87 -0.76
CA SER A 56 -50.43 -49.78 -0.98
C SER A 56 -49.12 -49.01 -1.18
N LEU A 57 -47.98 -49.64 -0.89
CA LEU A 57 -46.65 -49.03 -1.06
C LEU A 57 -46.46 -48.48 -2.49
N GLU A 58 -47.04 -49.14 -3.48
CA GLU A 58 -47.02 -48.73 -4.89
C GLU A 58 -47.73 -47.41 -5.13
N GLU A 59 -48.86 -47.16 -4.45
CA GLU A 59 -49.63 -45.92 -4.61
C GLU A 59 -48.91 -44.71 -4.01
N ARG A 60 -48.14 -44.94 -2.95
CA ARG A 60 -47.28 -43.93 -2.32
C ARG A 60 -46.06 -43.61 -3.18
N VAL A 61 -45.45 -44.63 -3.79
CA VAL A 61 -44.34 -44.44 -4.75
C VAL A 61 -44.84 -43.67 -5.98
N GLY A 62 -46.02 -44.02 -6.52
CA GLY A 62 -46.60 -43.29 -7.65
C GLY A 62 -46.85 -41.81 -7.37
N ARG A 63 -47.38 -41.45 -6.19
CA ARG A 63 -47.56 -40.03 -5.80
C ARG A 63 -46.22 -39.31 -5.60
N LEU A 64 -45.19 -40.00 -5.13
CA LEU A 64 -43.85 -39.42 -4.99
C LEU A 64 -43.22 -39.18 -6.36
N GLU A 65 -43.31 -40.14 -7.28
CA GLU A 65 -42.86 -40.00 -8.67
C GLU A 65 -43.58 -38.84 -9.38
N GLU A 66 -44.90 -38.71 -9.18
CA GLU A 66 -45.68 -37.61 -9.74
C GLU A 66 -45.29 -36.26 -9.13
N SER A 67 -45.00 -36.22 -7.82
CA SER A 67 -44.51 -35.00 -7.17
C SER A 67 -43.10 -34.59 -7.63
N LEU A 68 -42.24 -35.57 -7.91
CA LEU A 68 -40.91 -35.36 -8.47
C LEU A 68 -40.99 -34.90 -9.91
N ALA A 69 -41.86 -35.48 -10.73
CA ALA A 69 -42.11 -35.04 -12.11
C ALA A 69 -42.61 -33.58 -12.16
N ARG A 70 -43.56 -33.20 -11.30
CA ARG A 70 -44.02 -31.80 -11.18
C ARG A 70 -42.89 -30.86 -10.73
N SER A 71 -42.02 -31.31 -9.83
CA SER A 71 -40.87 -30.50 -9.40
C SER A 71 -39.85 -30.28 -10.53
N ALA A 72 -39.62 -31.30 -11.36
CA ALA A 72 -38.73 -31.21 -12.51
C ALA A 72 -39.30 -30.28 -13.60
N GLU A 73 -40.62 -30.30 -13.82
CA GLU A 73 -41.31 -29.40 -14.75
C GLU A 73 -41.27 -27.93 -14.28
N ILE A 74 -41.39 -27.69 -12.97
CA ILE A 74 -41.23 -26.34 -12.41
C ILE A 74 -39.77 -25.86 -12.58
N GLN A 75 -38.80 -26.76 -12.38
CA GLN A 75 -37.38 -26.43 -12.58
C GLN A 75 -37.05 -26.12 -14.05
N SER A 76 -37.62 -26.85 -15.01
CA SER A 76 -37.40 -26.55 -16.43
C SER A 76 -38.03 -25.21 -16.83
N ARG A 77 -39.26 -24.92 -16.37
CA ARG A 77 -39.90 -23.61 -16.62
C ARG A 77 -39.12 -22.44 -16.01
N LEU A 78 -38.49 -22.64 -14.84
CA LEU A 78 -37.62 -21.62 -14.25
C LEU A 78 -36.34 -21.41 -15.06
N LEU A 79 -35.74 -22.47 -15.59
CA LEU A 79 -34.57 -22.36 -16.46
C LEU A 79 -34.90 -21.64 -17.77
N ASP A 80 -36.04 -21.96 -18.39
CA ASP A 80 -36.50 -21.28 -19.61
C ASP A 80 -36.77 -19.79 -19.35
N LEU A 81 -37.39 -19.45 -18.21
CA LEU A 81 -37.66 -18.05 -17.83
C LEU A 81 -36.37 -17.27 -17.54
N VAL A 82 -35.36 -17.92 -16.95
CA VAL A 82 -34.04 -17.34 -16.70
C VAL A 82 -33.31 -17.08 -18.02
N GLU A 83 -33.39 -18.00 -18.97
CA GLU A 83 -32.76 -17.82 -20.29
C GLU A 83 -33.48 -16.73 -21.13
N GLU A 84 -34.81 -16.64 -21.03
CA GLU A 84 -35.60 -15.57 -21.65
C GLU A 84 -35.28 -14.20 -21.06
N LEU A 85 -35.19 -14.09 -19.73
CA LEU A 85 -34.76 -12.86 -19.05
C LEU A 85 -33.32 -12.49 -19.39
N ARG A 86 -32.43 -13.48 -19.54
CA ARG A 86 -31.04 -13.26 -19.95
C ARG A 86 -30.96 -12.69 -21.37
N GLN A 87 -31.73 -13.22 -22.32
CA GLN A 87 -31.79 -12.68 -23.68
C GLN A 87 -32.38 -11.27 -23.75
N GLN A 88 -33.33 -10.94 -22.87
CA GLN A 88 -33.86 -9.57 -22.75
C GLN A 88 -32.88 -8.58 -22.10
N LEU A 89 -31.97 -9.06 -21.25
CA LEU A 89 -30.93 -8.25 -20.61
C LEU A 89 -29.64 -8.14 -21.44
N GLU A 90 -29.41 -9.03 -22.41
CA GLU A 90 -28.27 -8.98 -23.36
C GLU A 90 -28.55 -8.06 -24.59
N GLY A 91 -29.18 -6.91 -24.37
CA GLY A 91 -28.94 -5.74 -25.25
C GLY A 91 -27.47 -5.27 -25.12
N PRO A 92 -26.89 -4.52 -26.08
CA PRO A 92 -25.45 -4.26 -26.08
C PRO A 92 -25.06 -3.31 -24.93
N ASP A 93 -24.67 -3.89 -23.80
CA ASP A 93 -24.18 -3.21 -22.61
C ASP A 93 -22.68 -2.83 -22.83
N PRO A 94 -22.24 -1.60 -22.52
CA PRO A 94 -20.83 -1.22 -22.61
C PRO A 94 -20.00 -2.12 -21.71
N ALA A 95 -18.91 -2.66 -22.25
CA ALA A 95 -18.07 -3.66 -21.59
C ALA A 95 -17.78 -3.28 -20.11
N PRO A 96 -17.99 -4.20 -19.15
CA PRO A 96 -17.66 -3.94 -17.76
C PRO A 96 -16.16 -3.62 -17.62
N PRO A 97 -15.74 -2.79 -16.65
CA PRO A 97 -14.32 -2.57 -16.42
C PRO A 97 -13.65 -3.93 -16.23
N ARG A 98 -12.67 -4.24 -17.09
CA ARG A 98 -11.91 -5.49 -17.03
C ARG A 98 -11.15 -5.56 -15.71
N THR A 99 -11.79 -6.08 -14.67
CA THR A 99 -11.12 -6.45 -13.43
C THR A 99 -10.25 -7.66 -13.73
N ARG A 100 -9.02 -7.41 -14.18
CA ARG A 100 -7.99 -8.44 -14.30
C ARG A 100 -7.62 -8.87 -12.89
N GLN A 101 -8.24 -9.93 -12.38
CA GLN A 101 -7.63 -10.70 -11.29
C GLN A 101 -6.32 -11.26 -11.85
N ALA A 102 -5.19 -10.84 -11.29
CA ALA A 102 -3.89 -11.25 -11.81
C ALA A 102 -3.75 -12.77 -11.70
N SER A 103 -3.78 -13.48 -12.83
CA SER A 103 -3.47 -14.90 -12.86
C SER A 103 -2.01 -15.08 -12.41
N LEU A 104 -1.75 -16.09 -11.57
CA LEU A 104 -0.41 -16.36 -11.02
C LEU A 104 0.65 -16.65 -12.11
N ARG A 105 0.22 -16.99 -13.33
CA ARG A 105 1.13 -17.25 -14.46
C ARG A 105 1.66 -15.96 -15.11
N ASP A 106 0.79 -14.98 -15.33
CA ASP A 106 1.20 -13.68 -15.90
C ASP A 106 2.04 -12.87 -14.91
N SER A 107 1.81 -13.06 -13.61
CA SER A 107 2.60 -12.43 -12.55
C SER A 107 4.00 -13.04 -12.43
N GLN A 108 4.20 -14.33 -12.69
CA GLN A 108 5.53 -14.97 -12.65
C GLN A 108 6.46 -14.47 -13.77
N ALA A 109 5.98 -14.42 -15.02
CA ALA A 109 6.77 -13.88 -16.14
C ALA A 109 7.07 -12.38 -15.99
N ARG A 110 6.10 -11.60 -15.49
CA ARG A 110 6.31 -10.17 -15.18
C ARG A 110 7.18 -9.94 -13.94
N ALA A 111 7.13 -10.83 -12.95
CA ALA A 111 7.98 -10.78 -11.76
C ALA A 111 9.44 -11.05 -12.11
N GLY A 112 9.72 -12.06 -12.95
CA GLY A 112 11.07 -12.36 -13.43
C GLY A 112 11.70 -11.18 -14.17
N ASN A 113 10.94 -10.50 -15.04
CA ASN A 113 11.43 -9.35 -15.79
C ASN A 113 11.51 -8.05 -14.96
N ARG A 114 10.88 -8.01 -13.78
CA ARG A 114 10.94 -6.87 -12.84
C ARG A 114 12.06 -7.07 -11.81
N SER A 115 12.36 -8.31 -11.43
CA SER A 115 13.47 -8.64 -10.54
C SER A 115 14.83 -8.46 -11.22
N THR A 116 14.97 -8.85 -12.50
CA THR A 116 16.18 -8.55 -13.29
C THR A 116 16.43 -7.06 -13.39
N ARG A 117 15.46 -6.28 -13.88
CA ARG A 117 15.61 -4.81 -13.97
C ARG A 117 15.96 -4.14 -12.64
N ARG A 118 15.37 -4.61 -11.53
CA ARG A 118 15.70 -4.08 -10.20
C ARG A 118 17.13 -4.41 -9.80
N ARG A 119 17.60 -5.63 -10.08
CA ARG A 119 18.98 -6.05 -9.82
C ARG A 119 19.94 -5.21 -10.65
N ASP A 120 19.69 -5.09 -11.95
CA ASP A 120 20.54 -4.32 -12.88
C ASP A 120 20.66 -2.86 -12.43
N PHE A 121 19.56 -2.23 -11.99
CA PHE A 121 19.57 -0.87 -11.46
C PHE A 121 20.41 -0.75 -10.18
N ARG A 122 20.25 -1.71 -9.26
CA ARG A 122 21.01 -1.75 -7.99
C ARG A 122 22.51 -1.91 -8.26
N ASP A 123 22.88 -2.82 -9.14
CA ASP A 123 24.27 -3.09 -9.49
C ASP A 123 24.90 -1.84 -10.13
N THR A 124 24.18 -1.17 -11.04
CA THR A 124 24.64 0.08 -11.64
C THR A 124 24.85 1.20 -10.60
N GLN A 125 24.00 1.28 -9.57
CA GLN A 125 24.17 2.25 -8.49
C GLN A 125 25.37 1.92 -7.60
N LEU A 126 25.56 0.64 -7.28
CA LEU A 126 26.68 0.17 -6.49
C LEU A 126 28.01 0.43 -7.21
N GLU A 127 28.08 0.16 -8.50
CA GLU A 127 29.25 0.47 -9.34
C GLU A 127 29.60 1.97 -9.31
N ARG A 128 28.60 2.86 -9.40
CA ARG A 128 28.83 4.31 -9.32
C ARG A 128 29.41 4.74 -7.97
N LEU A 129 28.92 4.18 -6.87
CA LEU A 129 29.46 4.46 -5.53
C LEU A 129 30.91 3.97 -5.41
N VAL A 130 31.20 2.78 -5.91
CA VAL A 130 32.56 2.22 -5.90
C VAL A 130 33.51 3.04 -6.77
N GLN A 131 33.07 3.48 -7.95
CA GLN A 131 33.85 4.35 -8.83
C GLN A 131 34.14 5.72 -8.21
N ALA A 132 33.24 6.23 -7.36
CA ALA A 132 33.48 7.44 -6.57
C ALA A 132 34.46 7.20 -5.39
N GLY A 133 34.94 5.97 -5.18
CA GLY A 133 35.92 5.63 -4.15
C GLY A 133 35.33 5.10 -2.84
N ILE A 134 34.02 4.83 -2.79
CA ILE A 134 33.39 4.19 -1.62
C ILE A 134 33.72 2.69 -1.65
N ASN A 135 34.13 2.14 -0.51
CA ASN A 135 34.38 0.70 -0.38
C ASN A 135 33.11 -0.12 -0.76
N PRO A 136 33.21 -1.26 -1.48
CA PRO A 136 32.05 -2.06 -1.89
C PRO A 136 31.10 -2.45 -0.75
N ASP A 137 31.60 -2.82 0.42
CA ASP A 137 30.77 -3.20 1.57
C ASP A 137 30.01 -1.98 2.10
N ARG A 138 30.65 -0.81 2.09
CA ARG A 138 30.03 0.46 2.47
C ARG A 138 29.03 0.95 1.43
N ALA A 139 29.30 0.74 0.14
CA ALA A 139 28.35 1.03 -0.94
C ALA A 139 27.09 0.16 -0.82
N ALA A 140 27.26 -1.13 -0.54
CA ALA A 140 26.14 -2.04 -0.26
C ALA A 140 25.33 -1.59 0.98
N PHE A 141 26.01 -1.18 2.05
CA PHE A 141 25.36 -0.61 3.24
C PHE A 141 24.54 0.64 2.90
N ILE A 142 25.07 1.59 2.12
CA ILE A 142 24.33 2.79 1.70
C ILE A 142 23.05 2.41 0.96
N MET A 143 23.14 1.46 0.03
CA MET A 143 21.98 0.96 -0.72
C MET A 143 20.94 0.33 0.19
N GLU A 144 21.38 -0.52 1.14
CA GLU A 144 20.49 -1.14 2.11
C GLU A 144 19.84 -0.10 3.04
N SER A 145 20.60 0.92 3.48
CA SER A 145 20.06 2.04 4.27
C SER A 145 18.98 2.79 3.52
N GLN A 146 19.18 3.10 2.23
CA GLN A 146 18.15 3.73 1.41
C GLN A 146 16.87 2.89 1.31
N GLU A 147 17.00 1.58 1.05
CA GLU A 147 15.85 0.67 1.02
C GLU A 147 15.14 0.62 2.38
N ARG A 148 15.89 0.61 3.49
CA ARG A 148 15.37 0.64 4.85
C ARG A 148 14.61 1.93 5.14
N PHE A 149 15.16 3.10 4.80
CA PHE A 149 14.48 4.38 5.01
C PHE A 149 13.19 4.47 4.21
N GLN A 150 13.21 4.01 2.95
CA GLN A 150 12.02 3.97 2.12
C GLN A 150 10.94 3.06 2.73
N TYR A 151 11.34 1.90 3.25
CA TYR A 151 10.42 0.97 3.91
C TYR A 151 9.83 1.56 5.20
N GLU A 152 10.65 2.16 6.06
CA GLU A 152 10.16 2.81 7.28
C GLU A 152 9.25 4.00 6.97
N HIS A 153 9.61 4.85 5.98
CA HIS A 153 8.72 5.91 5.51
C HIS A 153 7.36 5.34 5.05
N MET A 154 7.36 4.25 4.27
CA MET A 154 6.13 3.60 3.82
C MET A 154 5.29 3.10 5.01
N LYS A 155 5.90 2.41 5.97
CA LYS A 155 5.25 1.91 7.18
C LYS A 155 4.65 3.03 8.02
N LEU A 156 5.40 4.11 8.25
CA LEU A 156 4.93 5.30 8.96
C LEU A 156 3.78 5.97 8.20
N SER A 157 3.87 6.06 6.88
CA SER A 157 2.85 6.73 6.04
C SER A 157 1.54 5.95 6.05
N TYR A 158 1.64 4.62 6.06
CA TYR A 158 0.51 3.73 6.21
C TYR A 158 -0.14 3.92 7.58
N ALA A 159 0.64 3.88 8.66
CA ALA A 159 0.13 4.08 10.02
C ALA A 159 -0.56 5.45 10.17
N TYR A 160 0.05 6.53 9.68
CA TYR A 160 -0.52 7.88 9.73
C TYR A 160 -1.82 8.00 8.93
N ARG A 161 -1.88 7.37 7.75
CA ARG A 161 -3.08 7.42 6.89
C ARG A 161 -4.28 6.71 7.50
N HIS A 162 -4.06 5.64 8.26
CA HIS A 162 -5.11 4.84 8.90
C HIS A 162 -5.46 5.33 10.31
N MET A 163 -4.80 6.38 10.80
CA MET A 163 -5.11 6.98 12.08
C MET A 163 -6.40 7.80 11.99
N GLN A 164 -7.31 7.58 12.94
CA GLN A 164 -8.59 8.28 13.00
C GLN A 164 -8.41 9.73 13.48
N ASP A 165 -7.62 9.93 14.55
CA ASP A 165 -7.34 11.25 15.12
C ASP A 165 -5.94 11.74 14.75
N LYS A 166 -5.89 12.64 13.77
CA LYS A 166 -4.65 13.29 13.28
C LYS A 166 -4.20 14.48 14.14
N SER A 167 -5.01 14.90 15.11
CA SER A 167 -4.68 16.01 16.03
C SER A 167 -3.96 15.53 17.29
N SER A 168 -4.03 14.23 17.56
CA SER A 168 -3.44 13.55 18.70
C SER A 168 -1.92 13.78 18.80
N PRO A 169 -1.33 13.72 20.02
CA PRO A 169 0.12 13.78 20.20
C PRO A 169 0.86 12.67 19.43
N GLU A 170 0.26 11.48 19.31
CA GLU A 170 0.83 10.37 18.54
C GLU A 170 0.90 10.70 17.04
N ALA A 171 -0.15 11.30 16.47
CA ALA A 171 -0.16 11.75 15.08
C ALA A 171 0.94 12.78 14.80
N ARG A 172 1.20 13.69 15.75
CA ARG A 172 2.28 14.69 15.64
C ARG A 172 3.65 14.03 15.63
N ALA A 173 3.90 13.10 16.57
CA ALA A 173 5.15 12.34 16.62
C ALA A 173 5.37 11.50 15.37
N LEU A 174 4.29 10.90 14.83
CA LEU A 174 4.36 10.11 13.61
C LEU A 174 4.62 10.98 12.37
N ARG A 175 4.01 12.16 12.31
CA ARG A 175 4.28 13.17 11.28
C ARG A 175 5.72 13.65 11.32
N GLU A 176 6.27 13.91 12.51
CA GLU A 176 7.67 14.27 12.67
C GLU A 176 8.60 13.16 12.16
N LYS A 177 8.35 11.90 12.54
CA LYS A 177 9.09 10.76 12.00
C LYS A 177 8.98 10.69 10.47
N LEU A 178 7.78 10.90 9.92
CA LEU A 178 7.57 10.92 8.48
C LEU A 178 8.41 11.98 7.77
N GLU A 179 8.47 13.20 8.31
CA GLU A 179 9.33 14.26 7.79
C GLU A 179 10.81 13.88 7.86
N ASN A 180 11.26 13.14 8.87
CA ASN A 180 12.66 12.69 8.94
C ASN A 180 12.96 11.62 7.89
N TYR A 181 12.12 10.58 7.78
CA TYR A 181 12.32 9.48 6.84
C TYR A 181 12.02 9.83 5.37
N SER A 182 11.32 10.94 5.10
CA SER A 182 11.10 11.43 3.73
C SER A 182 12.36 12.04 3.11
N HIS A 183 13.38 12.34 3.91
CA HIS A 183 14.65 12.92 3.48
C HIS A 183 15.81 11.91 3.69
N PRO A 184 15.92 10.86 2.85
CA PRO A 184 16.90 9.78 3.04
C PRO A 184 18.35 10.29 3.07
N ARG A 185 18.64 11.41 2.41
CA ARG A 185 19.97 12.02 2.41
C ARG A 185 20.39 12.50 3.81
N LYS A 186 19.49 13.17 4.55
CA LYS A 186 19.76 13.59 5.94
C LYS A 186 19.98 12.39 6.86
N MET A 187 19.21 11.33 6.64
CA MET A 187 19.37 10.09 7.40
C MET A 187 20.74 9.46 7.12
N LEU A 188 21.19 9.46 5.86
CA LEU A 188 22.53 9.00 5.49
C LEU A 188 23.64 9.86 6.10
N GLU A 189 23.46 11.17 6.21
CA GLU A 189 24.43 12.06 6.84
C GLU A 189 24.77 11.66 8.29
N HIS A 190 23.80 11.09 9.01
CA HIS A 190 24.01 10.57 10.37
C HIS A 190 24.59 9.15 10.43
N GLU A 191 24.43 8.35 9.37
CA GLU A 191 24.93 6.95 9.30
C GLU A 191 26.31 6.83 8.63
N LEU A 192 26.71 7.84 7.85
CA LEU A 192 27.96 7.88 7.11
C LEU A 192 28.96 8.82 7.77
N SER A 193 30.25 8.53 7.59
CA SER A 193 31.27 9.52 7.90
C SER A 193 31.20 10.71 6.93
N ALA A 194 31.71 11.88 7.33
CA ALA A 194 31.71 13.08 6.49
C ALA A 194 32.36 12.86 5.12
N GLN A 195 33.43 12.05 5.06
CA GLN A 195 34.11 11.71 3.82
C GLN A 195 33.25 10.81 2.93
N GLU A 196 32.67 9.74 3.49
CA GLU A 196 31.78 8.83 2.75
C GLU A 196 30.56 9.56 2.21
N PHE A 197 30.00 10.48 2.99
CA PHE A 197 28.87 11.28 2.57
C PHE A 197 29.21 12.19 1.39
N GLU A 198 30.38 12.83 1.38
CA GLU A 198 30.80 13.67 0.25
C GLU A 198 31.04 12.82 -1.02
N LEU A 199 31.66 11.63 -0.88
CA LEU A 199 31.80 10.70 -2.01
C LEU A 199 30.43 10.22 -2.53
N TYR A 200 29.48 9.98 -1.63
CA TYR A 200 28.11 9.62 -1.99
C TYR A 200 27.44 10.72 -2.80
N LEU A 201 27.57 11.99 -2.39
CA LEU A 201 27.03 13.14 -3.11
C LEU A 201 27.63 13.29 -4.51
N GLN A 202 28.93 13.01 -4.65
CA GLN A 202 29.61 13.00 -5.95
C GLN A 202 29.09 11.88 -6.84
N ALA A 203 29.00 10.65 -6.33
CA ALA A 203 28.55 9.47 -7.08
C ALA A 203 27.11 9.60 -7.60
N THR A 204 26.25 10.21 -6.79
CA THR A 204 24.82 10.37 -7.10
C THR A 204 24.54 11.62 -7.94
N ASN A 205 25.57 12.43 -8.24
CA ASN A 205 25.45 13.75 -8.85
C ASN A 205 24.38 14.62 -8.14
N ASP A 206 24.34 14.43 -6.82
CA ASP A 206 23.31 14.92 -5.92
C ASP A 206 23.90 16.01 -5.02
N ASN A 207 25.17 16.36 -5.23
CA ASN A 207 25.82 17.59 -4.76
C ASN A 207 25.21 18.89 -5.35
N ARG A 208 23.97 18.82 -5.83
CA ARG A 208 23.19 19.95 -6.29
C ARG A 208 22.75 20.74 -5.07
N GLU A 209 23.43 21.86 -4.87
CA GLU A 209 22.99 22.98 -4.06
C GLU A 209 21.59 23.43 -4.51
N MET A 210 20.82 24.02 -3.60
CA MET A 210 19.47 24.46 -3.90
C MET A 210 19.52 25.68 -4.83
N GLU A 211 19.10 25.53 -6.08
CA GLU A 211 19.02 26.64 -7.04
C GLU A 211 17.76 27.48 -6.81
N ILE A 212 17.91 28.80 -6.79
CA ILE A 212 16.81 29.75 -6.71
C ILE A 212 16.18 29.86 -8.11
N SER A 213 14.96 29.39 -8.25
CA SER A 213 14.19 29.48 -9.49
C SER A 213 13.68 30.90 -9.74
N ASP A 214 13.17 31.57 -8.70
CA ASP A 214 12.56 32.89 -8.79
C ASP A 214 12.65 33.62 -7.44
N VAL A 215 12.67 34.95 -7.47
CA VAL A 215 12.69 35.82 -6.29
C VAL A 215 11.56 36.83 -6.39
N VAL A 216 10.75 36.93 -5.33
CA VAL A 216 9.63 37.86 -5.25
C VAL A 216 10.17 39.28 -5.10
N ASN A 217 9.72 40.19 -5.98
CA ASN A 217 10.08 41.60 -5.93
C ASN A 217 9.64 42.25 -4.60
N GLY A 218 10.53 43.01 -3.97
CA GLY A 218 10.28 43.67 -2.68
C GLY A 218 10.22 42.71 -1.49
N ALA A 219 10.69 41.46 -1.66
CA ALA A 219 10.87 40.53 -0.55
C ALA A 219 12.29 40.64 0.03
N PRO A 220 12.51 40.19 1.29
CA PRO A 220 13.82 40.21 1.95
C PRO A 220 14.97 39.66 1.11
N ALA A 221 14.75 38.60 0.34
CA ALA A 221 15.78 38.04 -0.54
C ALA A 221 16.16 38.97 -1.68
N ALA A 222 15.18 39.64 -2.32
CA ALA A 222 15.44 40.60 -3.38
C ALA A 222 16.21 41.81 -2.86
N ASP A 223 15.78 42.34 -1.70
CA ASP A 223 16.40 43.50 -1.06
C ASP A 223 17.84 43.20 -0.61
N ALA A 224 18.11 41.95 -0.21
CA ALA A 224 19.45 41.47 0.13
C ALA A 224 20.33 41.15 -1.10
N GLY A 225 19.77 41.20 -2.32
CA GLY A 225 20.51 40.97 -3.56
C GLY A 225 20.66 39.50 -3.96
N LEU A 226 19.78 38.62 -3.47
CA LEU A 226 19.62 37.27 -4.02
C LEU A 226 18.93 37.34 -5.39
N ARG A 227 19.36 36.49 -6.31
CA ARG A 227 18.93 36.53 -7.71
C ARG A 227 18.49 35.13 -8.17
N PRO A 228 17.56 35.05 -9.14
CA PRO A 228 17.28 33.80 -9.84
C PRO A 228 18.55 33.20 -10.44
N GLY A 229 18.73 31.90 -10.27
CA GLY A 229 19.90 31.12 -10.68
C GLY A 229 20.99 31.00 -9.62
N ASP A 230 20.98 31.81 -8.56
CA ASP A 230 21.90 31.61 -7.44
C ASP A 230 21.66 30.25 -6.78
N ARG A 231 22.73 29.59 -6.34
CA ARG A 231 22.64 28.33 -5.62
C ARG A 231 22.96 28.53 -4.16
N ILE A 232 22.03 28.19 -3.29
CA ILE A 232 22.21 28.31 -1.84
C ILE A 232 23.02 27.10 -1.35
N ILE A 233 24.16 27.41 -0.74
CA ILE A 233 25.09 26.44 -0.17
C ILE A 233 24.74 26.19 1.30
N SER A 234 24.57 27.26 2.06
CA SER A 234 24.28 27.20 3.49
C SER A 234 23.41 28.36 3.96
N TYR A 235 22.69 28.15 5.06
CA TYR A 235 21.88 29.15 5.74
C TYR A 235 22.19 29.05 7.24
N ASN A 236 22.66 30.14 7.83
CA ASN A 236 23.11 30.19 9.22
C ASN A 236 24.22 29.15 9.55
N GLY A 237 25.11 28.88 8.60
CA GLY A 237 26.16 27.86 8.71
C GLY A 237 25.69 26.42 8.52
N GLU A 238 24.38 26.20 8.35
CA GLU A 238 23.81 24.88 8.08
C GLU A 238 23.71 24.64 6.57
N ARG A 239 24.24 23.53 6.07
CA ARG A 239 24.25 23.20 4.64
C ARG A 239 22.82 22.99 4.13
N ILE A 240 22.51 23.57 2.97
CA ILE A 240 21.20 23.51 2.33
C ILE A 240 21.32 22.75 1.02
N PHE A 241 20.54 21.68 0.88
CA PHE A 241 20.49 20.89 -0.34
C PHE A 241 19.17 21.07 -1.09
N HIS A 242 18.08 21.33 -0.38
CA HIS A 242 16.77 21.52 -0.98
C HIS A 242 15.88 22.48 -0.18
N MET A 243 14.78 22.92 -0.80
CA MET A 243 13.83 23.88 -0.21
C MET A 243 13.33 23.48 1.18
N GLY A 244 13.13 22.18 1.43
CA GLY A 244 12.73 21.67 2.75
C GLY A 244 13.74 22.00 3.87
N ASP A 245 15.03 22.00 3.56
CA ASP A 245 16.10 22.32 4.53
C ASP A 245 16.05 23.77 4.91
N LEU A 246 16.01 24.62 3.88
CA LEU A 246 15.97 26.06 4.06
C LEU A 246 14.74 26.45 4.89
N ARG A 247 13.56 25.90 4.56
CA ARG A 247 12.34 26.16 5.32
C ARG A 247 12.46 25.73 6.78
N SER A 248 13.06 24.57 7.05
CA SER A 248 13.31 24.11 8.41
C SER A 248 14.25 25.05 9.17
N GLN A 249 15.33 25.52 8.54
CA GLN A 249 16.27 26.44 9.18
C GLN A 249 15.66 27.83 9.39
N ILE A 250 14.86 28.34 8.46
CA ILE A 250 14.13 29.61 8.62
C ILE A 250 13.24 29.57 9.87
N TYR A 251 12.56 28.45 10.14
CA TYR A 251 11.68 28.32 11.31
C TYR A 251 12.41 28.20 12.65
N LYS A 252 13.71 27.90 12.65
CA LYS A 252 14.51 27.82 13.88
C LYS A 252 15.00 29.19 14.35
N VAL A 253 15.13 30.16 13.44
CA VAL A 253 15.67 31.49 13.73
C VAL A 253 14.53 32.42 14.19
N GLY A 254 14.80 33.24 15.20
CA GLY A 254 13.84 34.24 15.69
C GLY A 254 13.57 35.30 14.62
N PRO A 255 12.35 35.88 14.55
CA PRO A 255 12.01 36.88 13.55
C PRO A 255 12.83 38.17 13.72
N GLY A 256 13.29 38.74 12.61
CA GLY A 256 14.02 40.03 12.59
C GLY A 256 15.53 39.94 12.80
N GLU A 257 16.10 38.74 12.96
CA GLU A 257 17.54 38.53 13.02
C GLU A 257 18.15 38.48 11.62
N ASN A 258 19.34 39.06 11.41
CA ASN A 258 20.05 38.93 10.14
C ASN A 258 20.83 37.61 10.10
N VAL A 259 20.59 36.81 9.08
CA VAL A 259 21.19 35.48 8.91
C VAL A 259 22.12 35.47 7.72
N ALA A 260 23.29 34.86 7.88
CA ALA A 260 24.23 34.63 6.80
C ALA A 260 23.72 33.52 5.87
N VAL A 261 23.65 33.82 4.57
CA VAL A 261 23.31 32.88 3.50
C VAL A 261 24.48 32.82 2.56
N GLU A 262 25.11 31.65 2.44
CA GLU A 262 26.17 31.44 1.47
C GLU A 262 25.57 30.98 0.15
N VAL A 263 25.93 31.67 -0.94
CA VAL A 263 25.46 31.38 -2.28
C VAL A 263 26.60 31.24 -3.26
N LEU A 264 26.41 30.38 -4.26
CA LEU A 264 27.22 30.31 -5.46
C LEU A 264 26.50 31.07 -6.58
N ARG A 265 27.12 32.12 -7.09
CA ARG A 265 26.56 32.92 -8.18
C ARG A 265 26.67 32.17 -9.51
N ARG A 266 25.58 32.10 -10.27
CA ARG A 266 25.54 31.37 -11.56
C ARG A 266 26.48 31.93 -12.62
N ASP A 267 26.60 33.25 -12.67
CA ASP A 267 27.34 34.00 -13.70
C ASP A 267 28.85 33.93 -13.49
N SER A 268 29.30 34.11 -12.25
CA SER A 268 30.73 34.16 -11.90
C SER A 268 31.27 32.85 -11.33
N GLY A 269 30.41 31.98 -10.80
CA GLY A 269 30.83 30.81 -10.01
C GLY A 269 31.47 31.19 -8.67
N ASN A 270 31.37 32.45 -8.24
CA ASN A 270 31.93 32.91 -6.98
C ASN A 270 31.01 32.58 -5.81
N ARG A 271 31.62 32.26 -4.66
CA ARG A 271 30.92 32.13 -3.40
C ARG A 271 30.80 33.48 -2.72
N GLU A 272 29.58 33.84 -2.32
CA GLU A 272 29.27 35.08 -1.62
C GLU A 272 28.45 34.76 -0.38
N THR A 273 28.72 35.49 0.71
CA THR A 273 27.90 35.46 1.92
C THR A 273 27.02 36.70 1.94
N ILE A 274 25.71 36.49 1.92
CA ILE A 274 24.68 37.54 1.89
C ILE A 274 23.91 37.47 3.21
N TYR A 275 23.76 38.61 3.88
CA TYR A 275 22.95 38.70 5.08
C TYR A 275 21.52 39.03 4.71
N VAL A 276 20.58 38.18 5.14
CA VAL A 276 19.15 38.34 4.84
C VAL A 276 18.37 38.36 6.16
N PRO A 277 17.35 39.23 6.31
CA PRO A 277 16.51 39.18 7.51
C PRO A 277 15.78 37.83 7.60
N SER A 278 15.72 37.30 8.81
CA SER A 278 15.05 36.03 9.11
C SER A 278 13.54 36.14 8.86
N GLY A 279 12.96 35.02 8.44
CA GLY A 279 11.54 34.92 8.14
C GLY A 279 11.29 34.57 6.66
N PRO A 280 10.13 34.97 6.10
CA PRO A 280 9.77 34.62 4.74
C PRO A 280 10.68 35.35 3.74
N LEU A 281 11.65 34.64 3.19
CA LEU A 281 12.65 35.22 2.28
C LEU A 281 12.06 35.65 0.93
N GLY A 282 10.95 35.04 0.50
CA GLY A 282 10.32 35.31 -0.79
C GLY A 282 11.06 34.69 -1.98
N ILE A 283 11.61 33.49 -1.81
CA ILE A 283 12.27 32.74 -2.89
C ILE A 283 11.45 31.51 -3.30
N ARG A 284 11.59 31.10 -4.57
CA ARG A 284 11.10 29.82 -5.09
C ARG A 284 12.28 29.00 -5.59
N GLY A 285 12.20 27.68 -5.43
CA GLY A 285 13.23 26.70 -5.81
C GLY A 285 12.60 25.49 -6.46
#